data_AF-A0A8T6WG68-F1
#
_entry.id   AF-A0A8T6WG68-F1
#
_cell.length_a   1.000
_cell.length_b   1.000
_cell.length_c   1.000
_cell.angle_alpha   90.00
_cell.angle_beta   90.00
_cell.angle_gamma   90.00
#
_symmetry.space_group_name_H-M   'P 1'
#
loop_
_entity.id
_entity.type
_entity.pdbx_description
1 polymer ?
#
loop_
_entity_poly.entity_id
_entity_poly.type
_entity_poly.pdbx_seq_one_letter_code
_entity_poly.pdbx_strand_id
1 'polypeptide(L)' 'MLRNKLPDWQVKRNIERYIRYGYLDEDENKQLYLDWRTRAEIDRKALVNLLLGSETQNSEVEETAETN' A
#
# COMPACT_ATOMS: atom_id res chain seq x y z
N MET A 1 11.71 2.65 4.30
CA MET A 1 10.46 3.16 3.67
C MET A 1 10.47 2.93 2.15
N LEU A 2 9.31 2.59 1.55
CA LEU A 2 9.15 2.16 0.14
C LEU A 2 9.71 3.12 -0.93
N ARG A 3 9.90 4.40 -0.62
CA ARG A 3 10.62 5.38 -1.46
C ARG A 3 12.05 4.98 -1.82
N ASN A 4 12.69 4.12 -1.01
CA ASN A 4 14.05 3.66 -1.27
C ASN A 4 14.10 2.47 -2.24
N LYS A 5 12.98 1.79 -2.52
CA LYS A 5 12.94 0.62 -3.43
C LYS A 5 12.45 0.96 -4.84
N LEU A 6 11.76 2.09 -5.03
CA LEU A 6 11.19 2.47 -6.33
C LEU A 6 11.30 3.99 -6.56
N PRO A 7 11.59 4.44 -7.80
CA PRO A 7 11.61 5.85 -8.14
C PRO A 7 10.26 6.55 -7.90
N ASP A 8 10.29 7.81 -7.45
CA ASP A 8 9.09 8.59 -7.12
C ASP A 8 8.08 8.71 -8.29
N TRP A 9 8.57 8.84 -9.52
CA TRP A 9 7.70 8.93 -10.71
C TRP A 9 6.91 7.64 -10.95
N GLN A 10 7.51 6.48 -10.62
CA GLN A 10 6.85 5.19 -10.76
C GLN A 10 5.79 5.00 -9.69
N VAL A 11 6.05 5.46 -8.46
CA VAL A 11 5.07 5.43 -7.37
C VAL A 11 3.87 6.31 -7.73
N LYS A 12 4.09 7.56 -8.13
CA LYS A 12 3.02 8.48 -8.54
C LYS A 12 2.17 7.92 -9.67
N ARG A 13 2.80 7.41 -10.74
CA ARG A 13 2.10 6.82 -11.88
C ARG A 13 1.20 5.64 -11.48
N ASN A 14 1.63 4.82 -10.52
CA ASN A 14 0.82 3.70 -10.06
C ASN A 14 -0.35 4.18 -9.19
N ILE A 15 -0.12 5.13 -8.28
CA ILE A 15 -1.19 5.70 -7.46
C ILE A 15 -2.28 6.34 -8.34
N GLU A 16 -1.89 7.20 -9.29
CA GLU A 16 -2.81 7.85 -10.24
C GLU A 16 -3.64 6.84 -11.04
N ARG A 17 -3.05 5.69 -11.39
CA ARG A 17 -3.75 4.61 -12.10
C ARG A 17 -4.85 4.00 -11.23
N TYR A 18 -4.56 3.71 -9.97
CA TYR A 18 -5.53 3.11 -9.06
C TYR A 18 -6.63 4.09 -8.65
N ILE A 19 -6.33 5.39 -8.60
CA ILE A 19 -7.34 6.44 -8.46
C ILE A 19 -8.25 6.45 -9.69
N ARG A 20 -7.68 6.53 -10.89
CA ARG A 20 -8.45 6.56 -12.15
C ARG A 20 -9.35 5.34 -12.33
N TYR A 21 -8.95 4.18 -11.82
CA TYR A 21 -9.74 2.98 -11.89
C TYR A 21 -10.81 2.87 -10.80
N GLY A 22 -10.81 3.73 -9.78
CA GLY A 22 -11.80 3.72 -8.69
C GLY A 22 -11.49 2.72 -7.57
N TYR A 23 -10.21 2.33 -7.43
CA TYR A 23 -9.75 1.52 -6.31
C TYR A 23 -9.26 2.38 -5.14
N LEU A 24 -8.66 3.53 -5.45
CA LEU A 24 -8.22 4.52 -4.47
C LEU A 24 -8.93 5.85 -4.69
N ASP A 25 -9.02 6.64 -3.64
CA ASP A 25 -9.42 8.04 -3.69
C ASP A 25 -8.36 8.89 -2.99
N GLU A 26 -8.26 10.17 -3.34
CA GLU A 26 -7.32 11.12 -2.76
C GLU A 26 -8.07 12.35 -2.27
N ASP A 27 -7.90 12.69 -0.99
CA ASP A 27 -8.48 13.92 -0.44
C ASP A 27 -7.65 15.17 -0.78
N GLU A 28 -8.17 16.34 -0.39
CA GLU A 28 -7.49 17.63 -0.59
C GLU A 28 -6.10 17.70 0.09
N ASN A 29 -5.86 16.87 1.11
CA ASN A 29 -4.60 16.78 1.84
C ASN A 29 -3.65 15.70 1.29
N LYS A 30 -3.97 15.11 0.13
CA LYS A 30 -3.23 14.00 -0.50
C LYS A 30 -3.19 12.71 0.31
N GLN A 31 -4.17 12.52 1.19
CA GLN A 31 -4.34 11.25 1.88
C GLN A 31 -5.12 10.28 0.99
N LEU A 32 -4.63 9.05 0.93
CA LEU A 32 -5.22 8.00 0.10
C LEU A 32 -6.23 7.17 0.91
N TYR A 33 -7.38 6.93 0.32
CA TYR A 33 -8.44 6.10 0.87
C TYR A 33 -8.83 5.00 -0.12
N LEU A 34 -9.53 3.97 0.37
CA LEU A 34 -10.15 2.98 -0.49
C LEU A 34 -11.39 3.59 -1.15
N ASP A 35 -11.56 3.35 -2.45
CA ASP A 35 -12.73 3.77 -3.23
C ASP A 35 -13.70 2.60 -3.52
N TRP A 36 -14.80 2.86 -4.24
CA TRP A 36 -15.95 1.99 -4.38
C TRP A 36 -15.62 0.62 -4.98
N ARG A 37 -14.68 0.52 -5.93
CA ARG A 37 -14.33 -0.79 -6.51
C ARG A 37 -13.60 -1.68 -5.51
N THR A 38 -12.71 -1.11 -4.70
CA THR A 38 -12.08 -1.88 -3.64
C THR A 38 -13.12 -2.44 -2.67
N ARG A 39 -14.17 -1.66 -2.38
CA ARG A 39 -15.27 -2.12 -1.51
C ARG A 39 -16.14 -3.19 -2.14
N ALA A 40 -16.29 -3.18 -3.48
CA ALA A 40 -17.16 -4.10 -4.21
C ALA A 40 -16.44 -5.41 -4.63
N GLU A 41 -15.16 -5.32 -4.99
CA GLU A 41 -14.42 -6.40 -5.65
C GLU A 41 -13.48 -7.16 -4.71
N ILE A 42 -13.12 -6.59 -3.55
CA ILE A 42 -12.11 -7.15 -2.64
C ILE A 42 -12.75 -7.62 -1.33
N ASP A 43 -12.38 -8.82 -0.89
CA ASP A 43 -12.67 -9.30 0.45
C ASP A 43 -11.89 -8.48 1.49
N ARG A 44 -12.62 -7.72 2.31
CA ARG A 44 -12.03 -6.84 3.33
C ARG A 44 -11.25 -7.60 4.39
N LYS A 45 -11.67 -8.80 4.78
CA LYS A 45 -11.00 -9.59 5.81
C LYS A 45 -9.67 -10.12 5.28
N ALA A 46 -9.65 -10.61 4.04
CA ALA A 46 -8.42 -11.01 3.37
C ALA A 46 -7.45 -9.83 3.20
N LEU A 47 -7.97 -8.65 2.81
CA LEU A 47 -7.16 -7.44 2.67
C LEU A 47 -6.51 -7.02 4.00
N VAL A 48 -7.27 -6.97 5.09
CA VAL A 48 -6.73 -6.62 6.41
C VAL A 48 -5.70 -7.64 6.87
N ASN A 49 -5.97 -8.93 6.70
CA ASN A 49 -5.01 -9.99 7.04
C ASN A 49 -3.71 -9.86 6.25
N LEU A 50 -3.78 -9.52 4.96
CA LEU A 50 -2.60 -9.29 4.12
C LEU A 50 -1.77 -8.11 4.62
N LEU A 51 -2.42 -6.99 4.93
CA LEU A 51 -1.75 -5.78 5.44
C LEU A 51 -1.05 -6.06 6.77
N LEU A 52 -1.75 -6.68 7.73
CA LEU A 52 -1.18 -6.99 9.04
C LEU A 52 -0.06 -8.03 8.95
N GLY A 53 -0.23 -9.06 8.11
CA GLY A 53 0.81 -10.07 7.88
C GLY A 53 2.06 -9.52 7.19
N SER A 54 1.91 -8.47 6.35
CA SER A 54 3.04 -7.83 5.68
C SER A 54 3.92 -7.01 6.63
N GLU A 55 3.36 -6.47 7.71
CA GLU A 55 4.13 -5.77 8.75
C GLU A 55 5.01 -6.75 9.55
N THR A 56 4.46 -7.90 9.94
CA THR A 56 5.20 -8.93 10.71
C THR A 56 6.44 -9.45 9.97
N GLN A 57 6.31 -9.66 8.66
CA GLN A 57 7.43 -10.12 7.81
C GLN A 57 8.52 -9.06 7.66
N ASN A 58 8.17 -7.78 7.77
CA ASN A 58 9.13 -6.69 7.62
C ASN A 58 9.94 -6.48 8.91
N SER A 59 9.34 -6.69 10.09
CA SER A 59 10.02 -6.65 11.38
C SER A 59 11.07 -7.75 11.57
N GLU A 60 10.84 -8.97 11.06
CA GLU A 60 11.81 -10.07 11.12
C GLU A 60 13.05 -9.83 10.22
N VAL A 61 12.87 -9.07 9.14
CA VAL A 61 13.95 -8.70 8.21
C VAL A 61 14.80 -7.55 8.76
N GLU A 62 14.23 -6.65 9.58
CA GLU A 62 14.98 -5.60 10.25
C GLU A 62 15.84 -6.16 11.41
N GLU A 63 15.33 -7.14 12.18
CA GLU A 63 16.05 -7.74 13.31
C GLU A 63 17.29 -8.58 12.89
N THR A 64 17.24 -9.20 11.70
CA THR A 64 18.37 -9.98 11.15
C THR A 64 19.45 -9.12 10.49
N ALA A 65 19.14 -7.87 10.12
CA ALA A 65 20.08 -6.93 9.54
C ALA A 65 20.94 -6.19 10.59
N GLU A 66 20.48 -6.12 11.84
CA GLU A 66 21.17 -5.43 12.95
C GLU A 66 22.18 -6.31 13.71
N THR A 67 22.23 -7.62 13.43
CA THR A 67 23.11 -8.58 14.15
C THR A 67 24.40 -8.94 13.39
N ASN A 68 24.66 -8.37 12.20
CA ASN A 68 25.88 -8.63 11.39
C ASN A 68 26.79 -7.42 11.23
#